data_AF-A0A4Y2SZI2-F1
#
_entry.id   AF-A0A4Y2SZI2-F1
#
_cell.length_a   1.000
_cell.length_b   1.000
_cell.length_c   1.000
_cell.angle_alpha   90.00
_cell.angle_beta   90.00
_cell.angle_gamma   90.00
#
_symmetry.space_group_name_H-M   'P 1'
#
loop_
_entity.id
_entity.type
_entity.pdbx_description
1 polymer ?
#
loop_
_entity_poly.entity_id
_entity_poly.type
_entity_poly.pdbx_seq_one_letter_code
_entity_poly.pdbx_strand_id
1 'polypeptide(L)'
;MNAKIAASKSVPSDQTYIDPTIRQLNNERNHAGKMFQRTRNPDFNRLAGKLNKKIIKLNEKIENNSFTNKLINVTTEDGTLWEFVRPFKKKNISALNGPTSIALTDKEKANCLATSLEKQFQLNDTHDADADLLVKNSVEGFRSPDIFNFTDIIPPIPYEIKNCIKKLKINKAPGNGKINNKMLKCLPDNYIYYLTIIIYKIMTIGHFQPNGQ
;
A
#
# COMPACT_ATOMS: atom_id res chain seq x y z
N MET A 1 -0.88 38.89 41.60
CA MET A 1 -1.34 38.57 40.24
C MET A 1 -2.17 37.30 40.32
N ASN A 2 -3.50 37.37 40.25
CA ASN A 2 -4.36 36.20 40.36
C ASN A 2 -4.62 35.62 38.97
N ALA A 3 -4.12 34.41 38.72
CA ALA A 3 -4.36 33.69 37.47
C ALA A 3 -5.83 33.23 37.43
N LYS A 4 -6.58 33.71 36.43
CA LYS A 4 -7.92 33.20 36.11
C LYS A 4 -7.75 31.79 35.53
N ILE A 5 -8.28 30.79 36.22
CA ILE A 5 -8.42 29.44 35.68
C ILE A 5 -9.45 29.51 34.55
N ALA A 6 -8.99 29.30 33.32
CA ALA A 6 -9.87 29.18 32.17
C ALA A 6 -10.62 27.84 32.26
N ALA A 7 -11.90 27.88 32.64
CA ALA A 7 -12.77 26.72 32.52
C ALA A 7 -12.92 26.36 31.03
N SER A 8 -12.51 25.13 30.66
CA SER A 8 -12.72 24.60 29.31
C SER A 8 -14.21 24.52 29.01
N LYS A 9 -14.66 25.08 27.89
CA LYS A 9 -16.03 24.90 27.40
C LYS A 9 -16.31 23.41 27.20
N SER A 10 -17.45 22.92 27.68
CA SER A 10 -17.89 21.54 27.45
C SER A 10 -18.09 21.32 25.94
N VAL A 11 -17.42 20.30 25.39
CA VAL A 11 -17.65 19.85 24.00
C VAL A 11 -19.09 19.33 23.90
N PRO A 12 -19.92 19.83 22.98
CA PRO A 12 -21.25 19.28 22.74
C PRO A 12 -21.12 17.80 22.38
N SER A 13 -21.91 16.94 23.03
CA SER A 13 -21.93 15.51 22.69
C SER A 13 -22.69 15.32 21.38
N ASP A 14 -21.98 15.44 20.25
CA ASP A 14 -22.47 14.93 18.96
C ASP A 14 -22.46 13.39 19.01
N GLN A 15 -23.36 12.81 19.80
CA GLN A 15 -23.60 11.38 19.77
C GLN A 15 -24.35 11.06 18.49
N THR A 16 -23.59 10.72 17.45
CA THR A 16 -24.13 10.00 16.31
C THR A 16 -24.80 8.74 16.83
N TYR A 17 -26.11 8.60 16.58
CA TYR A 17 -26.85 7.40 16.96
C TYR A 17 -26.20 6.19 16.29
N ILE A 18 -25.70 5.26 17.11
CA ILE A 18 -25.17 3.97 16.64
C ILE A 18 -26.14 2.91 17.09
N ASP A 19 -26.57 2.06 16.16
CA ASP A 19 -27.42 0.90 16.45
C ASP A 19 -26.82 0.10 17.63
N PRO A 20 -27.62 -0.21 18.67
CA PRO A 20 -27.12 -0.82 19.90
C PRO A 20 -26.48 -2.19 19.64
N THR A 21 -26.96 -2.92 18.63
CA THR A 21 -26.40 -4.21 18.20
C THR A 21 -25.04 -4.03 17.54
N ILE A 22 -24.89 -3.03 16.66
CA ILE A 22 -23.60 -2.67 16.07
C ILE A 22 -22.59 -2.27 17.15
N ARG A 23 -23.02 -1.48 18.15
CA ARG A 23 -22.18 -1.09 19.28
C ARG A 23 -21.69 -2.31 20.07
N GLN A 24 -22.58 -3.25 20.36
CA GLN A 24 -22.22 -4.50 21.03
C GLN A 24 -21.21 -5.32 20.21
N LEU A 25 -21.47 -5.53 18.92
CA LEU A 25 -20.57 -6.29 18.03
C LEU A 25 -19.19 -5.63 17.90
N ASN A 26 -19.13 -4.30 17.88
CA ASN A 26 -17.88 -3.55 17.88
C ASN A 26 -17.07 -3.78 19.17
N ASN A 27 -17.74 -3.78 20.32
CA ASN A 27 -17.11 -4.07 21.61
C ASN A 27 -16.55 -5.50 21.67
N GLU A 28 -17.33 -6.49 21.23
CA GLU A 28 -16.89 -7.89 21.15
C GLU A 28 -15.72 -8.06 20.19
N ARG A 29 -15.77 -7.42 19.01
CA ARG A 29 -14.67 -7.45 18.02
C ARG A 29 -13.40 -6.83 18.60
N ASN A 30 -13.53 -5.69 19.27
CA ASN A 30 -12.41 -5.02 19.94
C ASN A 30 -11.81 -5.89 21.04
N HIS A 31 -12.65 -6.55 21.83
CA HIS A 31 -12.23 -7.48 22.86
C HIS A 31 -11.46 -8.67 22.26
N ALA A 32 -11.99 -9.30 21.20
CA ALA A 32 -11.31 -10.38 20.49
C ALA A 32 -9.95 -9.92 19.92
N GLY A 33 -9.87 -8.71 19.34
CA GLY A 33 -8.63 -8.13 18.87
C GLY A 33 -7.59 -7.94 19.99
N LYS A 34 -8.01 -7.43 21.15
CA LYS A 34 -7.15 -7.32 22.35
C LYS A 34 -6.67 -8.68 22.83
N MET A 35 -7.55 -9.69 22.86
CA MET A 35 -7.18 -11.04 23.27
C MET A 35 -6.19 -11.69 22.29
N PHE A 36 -6.37 -11.49 20.98
CA PHE A 36 -5.39 -11.95 19.99
C PHE A 36 -4.02 -11.31 20.19
N GLN A 37 -3.95 -10.00 20.46
CA GLN A 37 -2.67 -9.33 20.70
C GLN A 37 -1.93 -9.88 21.92
N ARG A 38 -2.67 -10.16 23.01
CA ARG A 38 -2.12 -10.66 24.27
C ARG A 38 -1.69 -12.12 24.20
N THR A 39 -2.52 -12.97 23.60
CA THR A 39 -2.35 -14.44 23.63
C THR A 39 -1.70 -14.99 22.37
N ARG A 40 -1.73 -14.24 21.26
CA ARG A 40 -1.40 -14.69 19.90
C ARG A 40 -2.16 -15.94 19.45
N ASN A 41 -3.29 -16.26 20.10
CA ASN A 41 -4.14 -17.38 19.71
C ASN A 41 -4.95 -17.04 18.43
N PRO A 42 -4.81 -17.83 17.35
CA PRO A 42 -5.49 -17.57 16.07
C PRO A 42 -7.03 -17.58 16.14
N ASP A 43 -7.63 -18.27 17.11
CA ASP A 43 -9.09 -18.33 17.27
C ASP A 43 -9.69 -16.96 17.53
N PHE A 44 -9.02 -16.12 18.34
CA PHE A 44 -9.46 -14.75 18.58
C PHE A 44 -9.38 -13.88 17.33
N ASN A 45 -8.37 -14.09 16.48
CA ASN A 45 -8.27 -13.37 15.20
C ASN A 45 -9.40 -13.78 14.24
N ARG A 46 -9.70 -15.09 14.17
CA ARG A 46 -10.82 -15.61 13.40
C ARG A 46 -12.16 -15.08 13.90
N LEU A 47 -12.34 -15.01 15.23
CA LEU A 47 -13.52 -14.44 15.86
C LEU A 47 -13.68 -12.95 15.52
N ALA A 48 -12.62 -12.15 15.67
CA ALA A 48 -12.63 -10.74 15.30
C ALA A 48 -13.02 -10.53 13.82
N GLY A 49 -12.45 -11.33 12.92
CA GLY A 49 -12.83 -11.32 11.50
C GLY A 49 -14.29 -11.70 11.26
N LYS A 50 -14.82 -12.71 11.96
CA LYS A 50 -16.24 -13.10 11.89
C LYS A 50 -17.16 -12.00 12.37
N LEU A 51 -16.83 -11.34 13.48
CA LEU A 51 -17.59 -10.21 14.03
C LEU A 51 -17.55 -9.01 13.07
N ASN A 52 -16.39 -8.72 12.47
CA ASN A 52 -16.27 -7.64 11.49
C ASN A 52 -17.19 -7.87 10.26
N LYS A 53 -17.25 -9.09 9.73
CA LYS A 53 -18.18 -9.43 8.64
C LYS A 53 -19.65 -9.25 9.05
N LYS A 54 -20.01 -9.61 10.29
CA LYS A 54 -21.37 -9.38 10.81
C LYS A 54 -21.70 -7.90 10.91
N ILE A 55 -20.76 -7.07 11.38
CA ILE A 55 -20.93 -5.62 11.48
C ILE A 55 -21.18 -5.01 10.11
N ILE A 56 -20.35 -5.35 9.11
CA ILE A 56 -20.51 -4.85 7.73
C ILE A 56 -21.89 -5.23 7.19
N LYS A 57 -22.27 -6.50 7.28
CA LYS A 57 -23.57 -6.98 6.78
C LYS A 57 -24.76 -6.32 7.48
N LEU A 58 -24.64 -6.03 8.78
CA LEU A 58 -25.69 -5.38 9.53
C LEU A 58 -25.78 -3.89 9.19
N ASN A 59 -24.65 -3.19 8.99
CA ASN A 59 -24.62 -1.83 8.49
C ASN A 59 -25.27 -1.72 7.10
N GLU A 60 -24.88 -2.59 6.16
CA GLU A 60 -25.50 -2.66 4.83
C GLU A 60 -27.02 -2.84 4.93
N LYS A 61 -27.49 -3.72 5.83
CA LYS A 61 -28.93 -3.91 6.05
C LYS A 61 -29.61 -2.66 6.61
N ILE A 62 -28.99 -1.98 7.57
CA ILE A 62 -29.52 -0.74 8.16
C ILE A 62 -29.60 0.36 7.10
N GLU A 63 -28.54 0.54 6.31
CA GLU A 63 -28.49 1.53 5.23
C GLU A 63 -29.53 1.24 4.15
N ASN A 64 -29.62 -0.01 3.70
CA ASN A 64 -30.61 -0.43 2.71
C ASN A 64 -32.05 -0.23 3.22
N ASN A 65 -32.32 -0.56 4.48
CA ASN A 65 -33.63 -0.35 5.08
C ASN A 65 -33.96 1.14 5.22
N SER A 66 -33.00 1.96 5.67
CA SER A 66 -33.14 3.41 5.77
C SER A 66 -33.43 4.03 4.39
N PHE A 67 -32.68 3.61 3.37
CA PHE A 67 -32.90 4.03 1.99
C PHE A 67 -34.26 3.59 1.45
N THR A 68 -34.65 2.33 1.67
CA THR A 68 -35.96 1.79 1.25
C THR A 68 -37.10 2.55 1.91
N ASN A 69 -37.00 2.80 3.23
CA ASN A 69 -37.99 3.59 3.96
C ASN A 69 -38.05 5.03 3.44
N LYS A 70 -36.90 5.63 3.11
CA LYS A 70 -36.86 6.95 2.50
C LYS A 70 -37.56 6.95 1.14
N LEU A 71 -37.34 5.94 0.30
CA LEU A 71 -38.03 5.82 -1.00
C LEU A 71 -39.55 5.67 -0.86
N ILE A 72 -40.02 4.87 0.10
CA ILE A 72 -41.47 4.67 0.35
C ILE A 72 -42.12 5.97 0.84
N ASN A 73 -41.43 6.72 1.69
CA ASN A 73 -41.97 7.93 2.31
C ASN A 73 -41.76 9.20 1.48
N VAL A 74 -41.04 9.14 0.35
CA VAL A 74 -40.87 10.30 -0.53
C VAL A 74 -42.20 10.58 -1.23
N THR A 75 -42.71 11.79 -1.04
CA THR A 75 -43.95 12.26 -1.67
C THR A 75 -43.73 13.53 -2.49
N THR A 76 -44.64 13.80 -3.42
CA THR A 76 -44.64 15.03 -4.23
C THR A 76 -45.28 16.21 -3.50
N GLU A 77 -45.98 15.97 -2.39
CA GLU A 77 -46.85 16.96 -1.72
C GLU A 77 -46.12 17.79 -0.67
N ASP A 78 -45.16 17.20 0.04
CA ASP A 78 -44.47 17.79 1.20
C ASP A 78 -43.05 18.30 0.92
N GLY A 79 -42.62 18.23 -0.35
CA GLY A 79 -41.28 18.65 -0.77
C GLY A 79 -40.16 17.65 -0.44
N THR A 80 -40.45 16.50 0.18
CA THR A 80 -39.46 15.45 0.47
C THR A 80 -38.82 14.87 -0.80
N LEU A 81 -39.58 14.79 -1.91
CA LEU A 81 -39.02 14.45 -3.21
C LEU A 81 -37.89 15.40 -3.61
N TRP A 82 -38.08 16.71 -3.42
CA TRP A 82 -37.06 17.69 -3.78
C TRP A 82 -35.79 17.53 -2.94
N GLU A 83 -35.93 17.31 -1.63
CA GLU A 83 -34.78 17.03 -0.76
C GLU A 83 -34.06 15.73 -1.15
N PHE A 84 -34.81 14.72 -1.59
CA PHE A 84 -34.26 13.47 -2.09
C PHE A 84 -33.49 13.67 -3.40
N VAL A 85 -34.04 14.40 -4.39
CA VAL A 85 -33.39 14.57 -5.71
C VAL A 85 -32.29 15.64 -5.72
N ARG A 86 -32.31 16.61 -4.80
CA ARG A 86 -31.37 17.75 -4.77
C ARG A 86 -29.90 17.33 -4.83
N PRO A 87 -29.41 16.32 -4.08
CA PRO A 87 -28.02 15.89 -4.14
C PRO A 87 -27.62 15.23 -5.48
N PHE A 88 -28.59 14.64 -6.19
CA PHE A 88 -28.35 13.99 -7.49
C PHE A 88 -28.28 14.97 -8.66
N LYS A 89 -28.59 16.25 -8.41
CA LYS A 89 -28.42 17.28 -9.44
C LYS A 89 -26.94 17.44 -9.75
N LYS A 90 -26.61 17.40 -11.05
CA LYS A 90 -25.27 17.72 -11.54
C LYS A 90 -24.87 19.08 -10.98
N LYS A 91 -23.71 19.13 -10.30
CA LYS A 91 -23.08 20.41 -9.97
C LYS A 91 -22.62 21.02 -11.29
N ASN A 92 -23.15 22.20 -11.62
CA ASN A 92 -22.68 22.94 -12.78
C ASN A 92 -21.22 23.32 -12.53
N ILE A 93 -20.32 22.78 -13.33
CA ILE A 93 -18.94 23.24 -13.37
C ILE A 93 -18.98 24.66 -13.93
N SER A 94 -18.38 25.62 -13.22
CA SER A 94 -18.25 26.99 -13.70
C SER A 94 -17.55 27.03 -15.07
N ALA A 95 -17.69 28.14 -15.78
CA ALA A 95 -16.97 28.34 -17.03
C ALA A 95 -15.45 28.17 -16.81
N LEU A 96 -14.78 27.46 -17.71
CA LEU A 96 -13.33 27.27 -17.66
C LEU A 96 -12.66 28.24 -18.64
N ASN A 97 -11.54 28.83 -18.23
CA ASN A 97 -10.72 29.62 -19.15
C ASN A 97 -9.88 28.66 -19.99
N GLY A 98 -10.32 28.43 -21.22
CA GLY A 98 -9.55 27.67 -22.20
C GLY A 98 -8.45 28.50 -22.86
N PRO A 99 -7.54 27.85 -23.59
CA PRO A 99 -6.43 28.51 -24.26
C PRO A 99 -6.88 29.49 -25.35
N THR A 100 -8.03 29.27 -25.98
CA THR A 100 -8.57 30.08 -27.08
C THR A 100 -9.83 30.86 -26.70
N SER A 101 -10.65 30.34 -25.79
CA SER A 101 -11.89 30.99 -25.36
C SER A 101 -12.38 30.42 -24.03
N ILE A 102 -13.37 31.10 -23.44
CA ILE A 102 -14.08 30.62 -22.25
C ILE A 102 -14.94 29.41 -22.67
N ALA A 103 -14.66 28.25 -22.07
CA ALA A 103 -15.40 27.02 -22.27
C ALA A 103 -16.68 27.02 -21.43
N LEU A 104 -17.83 27.07 -22.10
CA LEU A 104 -19.15 27.17 -21.49
C LEU A 104 -19.87 25.83 -21.51
N THR A 105 -19.76 25.10 -22.63
CA THR A 105 -20.39 23.77 -22.78
C THR A 105 -19.55 22.67 -22.13
N ASP A 106 -20.20 21.57 -21.74
CA ASP A 106 -19.49 20.42 -21.15
C ASP A 106 -18.44 19.84 -22.10
N LYS A 107 -18.70 19.87 -23.42
CA LYS A 107 -17.76 19.43 -24.44
C LYS A 107 -16.53 20.33 -24.50
N GLU A 108 -16.72 21.65 -24.50
CA GLU A 108 -15.61 22.61 -24.48
C GLU A 108 -14.79 22.48 -23.19
N LYS A 109 -15.45 22.29 -22.04
CA LYS A 109 -14.77 22.09 -20.75
C LYS A 109 -13.95 20.81 -20.75
N ALA A 110 -14.50 19.71 -21.25
CA ALA A 110 -13.78 18.45 -21.38
C ALA A 110 -12.53 18.60 -22.27
N ASN A 111 -12.67 19.27 -23.42
CA ASN A 111 -11.54 19.54 -24.31
C ASN A 111 -10.49 20.44 -23.65
N CYS A 112 -10.91 21.50 -22.96
CA CYS A 112 -10.02 22.40 -22.22
C CYS A 112 -9.19 21.63 -21.17
N LEU A 113 -9.84 20.75 -20.41
CA LEU A 113 -9.15 19.91 -19.42
C LEU A 113 -8.21 18.90 -20.10
N ALA A 114 -8.65 18.25 -21.18
CA ALA A 114 -7.84 17.31 -21.94
C ALA A 114 -6.55 17.96 -22.45
N THR A 115 -6.64 19.13 -23.09
CA THR A 115 -5.47 19.88 -23.57
C THR A 115 -4.57 20.34 -22.42
N SER A 116 -5.14 20.79 -21.30
CA SER A 116 -4.36 21.20 -20.14
C SER A 116 -3.57 20.03 -19.54
N LEU A 117 -4.19 18.86 -19.39
CA LEU A 117 -3.55 17.66 -18.87
C LEU A 117 -2.50 17.14 -19.86
N GLU A 118 -2.82 17.08 -21.15
CA GLU A 118 -1.87 16.70 -22.19
C GLU A 118 -0.59 17.52 -22.11
N LYS A 119 -0.70 18.85 -21.95
CA LYS A 119 0.47 19.73 -21.80
C LYS A 119 1.26 19.48 -20.51
N GLN A 120 0.59 19.15 -19.41
CA GLN A 120 1.25 18.88 -18.12
C GLN A 120 1.98 17.54 -18.11
N PHE A 121 1.46 16.55 -18.84
CA PHE A 121 2.00 15.19 -18.91
C PHE A 121 2.85 14.95 -20.17
N GLN A 122 3.51 16.00 -20.68
CA GLN A 122 4.55 15.82 -21.68
C GLN A 122 5.84 15.35 -21.00
N LEU A 123 6.62 14.52 -21.72
CA LEU A 123 7.96 14.17 -21.30
C LEU A 123 8.78 15.47 -21.26
N ASN A 124 9.15 15.93 -20.08
CA ASN A 124 10.12 17.01 -19.99
C ASN A 124 11.40 16.53 -20.66
N ASP A 125 11.97 17.33 -21.56
CA ASP A 125 13.32 17.09 -22.05
C ASP A 125 14.28 17.39 -20.89
N THR A 126 14.52 16.39 -20.06
CA THR A 126 15.43 16.49 -18.90
C THR A 126 16.87 16.24 -19.31
N HIS A 127 17.19 16.23 -20.61
CA HIS A 127 18.55 16.14 -21.10
C HIS A 127 19.30 17.43 -20.75
N ASP A 128 19.99 17.36 -19.63
CA ASP A 128 21.06 18.26 -19.29
C ASP A 128 22.37 17.55 -19.64
N ALA A 129 22.99 17.97 -20.73
CA ALA A 129 24.22 17.36 -21.24
C ALA A 129 25.34 17.35 -20.18
N ASP A 130 25.37 18.35 -19.29
CA ASP A 130 26.36 18.44 -18.22
C ASP A 130 26.06 17.43 -17.12
N ALA A 131 24.79 17.26 -16.74
CA ALA A 131 24.36 16.25 -15.78
C ALA A 131 24.57 14.83 -16.31
N ASP A 132 24.25 14.59 -17.58
CA ASP A 132 24.44 13.31 -18.26
C ASP A 132 25.93 12.94 -18.32
N LEU A 133 26.80 13.90 -18.64
CA LEU A 133 28.25 13.70 -18.65
C LEU A 133 28.80 13.42 -17.24
N LEU A 134 28.32 14.13 -16.22
CA LEU A 134 28.74 13.93 -14.83
C LEU A 134 28.36 12.53 -14.33
N VAL A 135 27.12 12.10 -14.58
CA VAL A 135 26.65 10.75 -14.25
C VAL A 135 27.47 9.70 -14.99
N LYS A 136 27.70 9.88 -16.29
CA LYS A 136 28.50 8.96 -17.09
C LYS A 136 29.92 8.81 -16.55
N ASN A 137 30.60 9.93 -16.29
CA ASN A 137 31.96 9.93 -15.74
C ASN A 137 32.00 9.30 -14.34
N SER A 138 30.97 9.53 -13.52
CA SER A 138 30.86 8.88 -12.20
C SER A 138 30.72 7.37 -12.33
N VAL A 139 29.82 6.88 -13.19
CA VAL A 139 29.59 5.45 -13.42
C VAL A 139 30.82 4.76 -14.02
N GLU A 140 31.50 5.41 -14.96
CA GLU A 140 32.74 4.91 -15.54
C GLU A 140 33.88 4.88 -14.50
N GLY A 141 33.97 5.88 -13.62
CA GLY A 141 34.92 5.89 -12.50
C GLY A 141 34.66 4.80 -11.45
N PHE A 142 33.40 4.38 -11.25
CA PHE A 142 33.04 3.25 -10.39
C PHE A 142 33.37 1.88 -11.01
N ARG A 143 33.44 1.79 -12.33
CA ARG A 143 33.84 0.57 -13.04
C ARG A 143 35.36 0.51 -13.12
N SER A 144 36.00 0.00 -12.08
CA SER A 144 37.43 -0.33 -12.18
C SER A 144 37.66 -1.29 -13.37
N PRO A 145 38.66 -1.02 -14.25
CA PRO A 145 39.00 -1.89 -15.38
C PRO A 145 39.64 -3.22 -14.93
N ASP A 146 40.01 -3.31 -13.66
CA ASP A 146 40.60 -4.51 -13.09
C ASP A 146 39.50 -5.56 -12.89
N ILE A 147 39.49 -6.55 -13.77
CA ILE A 147 38.94 -7.87 -13.45
C ILE A 147 39.70 -8.33 -12.20
N PHE A 148 39.12 -8.11 -11.03
CA PHE A 148 39.65 -8.60 -9.77
C PHE A 148 39.62 -10.14 -9.82
N ASN A 149 40.64 -10.73 -10.44
CA ASN A 149 40.95 -12.14 -10.30
C ASN A 149 41.47 -12.30 -8.88
N PHE A 150 40.55 -12.51 -7.93
CA PHE A 150 40.92 -12.74 -6.55
C PHE A 150 41.55 -14.15 -6.45
N THR A 151 42.86 -14.23 -6.70
CA THR A 151 43.63 -15.48 -6.67
C THR A 151 43.83 -16.02 -5.25
N ASP A 152 43.69 -15.16 -4.24
CA ASP A 152 43.99 -15.47 -2.84
C ASP A 152 42.72 -15.74 -1.99
N ILE A 153 41.60 -16.11 -2.62
CA ILE A 153 40.37 -16.45 -1.90
C ILE A 153 40.46 -17.86 -1.34
N ILE A 154 40.36 -17.96 -0.02
CA ILE A 154 40.17 -19.22 0.69
C ILE A 154 38.79 -19.78 0.32
N PRO A 155 38.71 -21.01 -0.24
CA PRO A 155 37.43 -21.60 -0.61
C PRO A 155 36.55 -21.80 0.63
N PRO A 156 35.25 -21.47 0.55
CA PRO A 156 34.34 -21.72 1.66
C PRO A 156 34.23 -23.21 1.96
N ILE A 157 34.06 -23.56 3.23
CA ILE A 157 33.91 -24.95 3.65
C ILE A 157 32.41 -25.31 3.59
N PRO A 158 32.02 -26.53 3.17
CA PRO A 158 30.60 -26.94 3.12
C PRO A 158 29.83 -26.72 4.43
N TYR A 159 30.51 -26.83 5.57
CA TYR A 159 29.93 -26.55 6.89
C TYR A 159 29.51 -25.09 7.06
N GLU A 160 30.29 -24.13 6.55
CA GLU A 160 29.97 -22.70 6.59
C GLU A 160 28.71 -22.41 5.78
N ILE A 161 28.63 -22.97 4.57
CA ILE A 161 27.45 -22.86 3.70
C ILE A 161 26.22 -23.45 4.39
N LYS A 162 26.36 -24.63 5.00
CA LYS A 162 25.27 -25.29 5.75
C LYS A 162 24.80 -24.43 6.93
N ASN A 163 25.72 -23.78 7.64
CA ASN A 163 25.38 -22.87 8.74
C ASN A 163 24.70 -21.59 8.26
N CYS A 164 25.12 -21.02 7.13
CA CYS A 164 24.45 -19.89 6.50
C CYS A 164 23.00 -20.23 6.12
N ILE A 165 22.77 -21.39 5.49
CA ILE A 165 21.43 -21.88 5.13
C ILE A 165 20.56 -22.07 6.38
N LYS A 166 21.11 -22.61 7.47
CA LYS A 166 20.37 -22.77 8.74
C LYS A 166 19.86 -21.45 9.31
N LYS A 167 20.64 -20.37 9.18
CA LYS A 167 20.29 -19.02 9.67
C LYS A 167 19.18 -18.32 8.87
N LEU A 168 18.83 -18.82 7.67
CA LEU A 168 17.79 -18.23 6.84
C LEU A 168 16.41 -18.27 7.52
N LYS A 169 15.61 -17.20 7.40
CA LYS A 169 14.22 -17.19 7.89
C LYS A 169 13.32 -17.95 6.91
N ILE A 170 12.58 -18.95 7.39
CA ILE A 170 11.77 -19.85 6.54
C ILE A 170 10.69 -19.09 5.77
N ASN A 171 10.07 -18.08 6.40
CA ASN A 171 8.91 -17.36 5.86
C ASN A 171 9.28 -16.14 5.00
N LYS A 172 10.47 -16.13 4.38
CA LYS A 172 10.84 -15.08 3.42
C LYS A 172 10.30 -15.43 2.05
N ALA A 173 9.83 -14.41 1.33
CA ALA A 173 9.38 -14.55 -0.05
C ALA A 173 10.54 -15.04 -0.93
N PRO A 174 10.30 -15.93 -1.91
CA PRO A 174 11.31 -16.36 -2.85
C PRO A 174 11.73 -15.19 -3.76
N GLY A 175 13.00 -15.15 -4.15
CA GLY A 175 13.49 -14.18 -5.15
C GLY A 175 13.09 -14.57 -6.57
N ASN A 176 13.65 -13.87 -7.57
CA ASN A 176 13.34 -14.06 -9.00
C ASN A 176 13.49 -15.52 -9.48
N GLY A 177 14.44 -16.27 -8.91
CA GLY A 177 14.63 -17.70 -9.20
C GLY A 177 13.57 -18.64 -8.60
N LYS A 178 12.55 -18.12 -7.90
CA LYS A 178 11.46 -18.87 -7.24
C LYS A 178 11.90 -19.93 -6.22
N ILE A 179 13.17 -19.97 -5.84
CA ILE A 179 13.70 -20.84 -4.79
C ILE A 179 13.37 -20.23 -3.42
N ASN A 180 12.66 -20.98 -2.58
CA ASN A 180 12.30 -20.53 -1.23
C ASN A 180 13.31 -21.02 -0.18
N ASN A 181 13.35 -20.32 0.97
CA ASN A 181 14.28 -20.67 2.06
C ASN A 181 13.98 -22.03 2.70
N LYS A 182 12.75 -22.52 2.61
CA LYS A 182 12.38 -23.87 3.09
C LYS A 182 13.06 -24.94 2.25
N MET A 183 13.10 -24.78 0.93
CA MET A 183 13.76 -25.68 -0.01
C MET A 183 15.26 -25.72 0.23
N LEU A 184 15.90 -24.56 0.42
CA LEU A 184 17.33 -24.50 0.74
C LEU A 184 17.68 -25.26 2.02
N LYS A 185 16.83 -25.19 3.06
CA LYS A 185 17.05 -25.94 4.31
C LYS A 185 16.84 -27.44 4.19
N CYS A 186 16.12 -27.89 3.16
CA CYS A 186 15.86 -29.30 2.89
C CYS A 186 16.85 -29.92 1.88
N LEU A 187 17.89 -29.20 1.48
CA LEU A 187 18.89 -29.72 0.54
C LEU A 187 19.70 -30.86 1.18
N PRO A 188 19.90 -31.98 0.45
CA PRO A 188 20.82 -33.02 0.88
C PRO A 188 22.29 -32.55 0.79
N ASP A 189 23.18 -33.21 1.53
CA ASP A 189 24.57 -32.75 1.73
C ASP A 189 25.41 -32.74 0.45
N ASN A 190 25.12 -33.59 -0.52
CA ASN A 190 25.75 -33.56 -1.85
C ASN A 190 25.46 -32.24 -2.59
N TYR A 191 24.27 -31.66 -2.44
CA TYR A 191 23.94 -30.35 -3.03
C TYR A 191 24.58 -29.18 -2.30
N ILE A 192 24.82 -29.31 -0.99
CA ILE A 192 25.61 -28.33 -0.23
C ILE A 192 27.04 -28.26 -0.77
N TYR A 193 27.63 -29.41 -1.09
CA TYR A 193 28.96 -29.46 -1.72
C TYR A 193 28.99 -28.75 -3.09
N TYR A 194 27.99 -28.99 -3.95
CA TYR A 194 27.91 -28.27 -5.23
C TYR A 194 27.72 -26.76 -5.05
N LEU A 195 26.92 -26.33 -4.07
CA LEU A 195 26.77 -24.91 -3.72
C LEU A 195 28.10 -24.28 -3.29
N THR A 196 28.92 -25.01 -2.52
CA THR A 196 30.26 -24.56 -2.15
C THR A 196 31.14 -24.28 -3.37
N ILE A 197 31.13 -25.17 -4.37
CA ILE A 197 31.89 -24.99 -5.62
C ILE A 197 31.38 -23.77 -6.39
N ILE A 198 30.06 -23.62 -6.53
CA ILE A 198 29.46 -22.48 -7.25
C ILE A 198 29.84 -21.15 -6.58
N ILE A 199 29.71 -21.07 -5.25
CA ILE A 199 30.05 -19.87 -4.48
C ILE A 199 31.55 -19.55 -4.62
N TYR A 200 32.42 -20.55 -4.51
CA TYR A 200 33.85 -20.37 -4.73
C TYR A 200 34.14 -19.78 -6.12
N LYS A 201 33.54 -20.33 -7.19
CA LYS A 201 33.71 -19.80 -8.55
C LYS A 201 33.21 -18.37 -8.71
N ILE A 202 32.06 -18.03 -8.14
CA ILE A 202 31.53 -16.65 -8.14
C ILE A 202 32.51 -15.69 -7.46
N MET A 203 33.04 -16.10 -6.31
CA MET A 203 34.03 -15.32 -5.57
C MET A 203 35.33 -15.12 -6.36
N THR A 204 35.84 -16.16 -7.04
CA THR A 204 37.05 -16.05 -7.88
C THR A 204 36.87 -15.11 -9.07
N ILE A 205 35.69 -15.12 -9.70
CA ILE A 205 35.38 -14.27 -10.85
C ILE A 205 35.11 -12.81 -10.43
N GLY A 206 34.80 -12.57 -9.15
CA GLY A 206 34.47 -11.23 -8.65
C GLY A 206 33.13 -10.67 -9.17
N HIS A 207 32.35 -11.48 -9.89
CA HIS A 207 31.09 -11.07 -10.48
C HIS A 207 29.90 -11.39 -9.56
N PHE A 208 29.45 -10.38 -8.83
CA PHE A 208 28.24 -10.46 -8.00
C PHE A 208 27.08 -9.81 -8.74
N GLN A 209 25.95 -10.53 -8.84
CA GLN A 209 24.76 -9.93 -9.43
C GLN A 209 24.33 -8.73 -8.58
N PRO A 210 24.07 -7.55 -9.19
CA PRO A 210 23.57 -6.41 -8.46
C PRO A 210 22.26 -6.78 -7.79
N ASN A 211 22.08 -6.35 -6.54
CA ASN A 211 20.88 -6.61 -5.75
C ASN A 211 19.64 -6.31 -6.60
N GLY A 212 18.84 -7.34 -6.85
CA GLY A 212 17.71 -7.29 -7.78
C GLY A 212 16.80 -6.10 -7.51
N GLN A 213 16.61 -5.28 -8.53
CA GLN A 213 15.34 -4.62 -8.79
C GLN A 213 14.32 -5.67 -9.24
#